data_AF-J0UVP8-F1
#
_entry.id   AF-J0UVP8-F1
#
_cell.length_a   1.000
_cell.length_b   1.000
_cell.length_c   1.000
_cell.angle_alpha   90.00
_cell.angle_beta   90.00
_cell.angle_gamma   90.00
#
_symmetry.space_group_name_H-M   'P 1'
#
loop_
_entity.id
_entity.type
_entity.pdbx_description
1 polymer ?
#
loop_
_entity_poly.entity_id
_entity_poly.type
_entity_poly.pdbx_seq_one_letter_code
_entity_poly.pdbx_strand_id
1 'polypeptide(L)'
;MIPYEDEFIKHLISSGKSENTISSYLRDIRDLVEFSRALKKSVLELDRGDLRFFVPFLQKRDLSPSTINRKISSIKTYFRFLMKRGYILEDPLKVVQRPKIPSRIPRPLDAEKILYVLTSWKAEKDEEILAKDIITVLYSTGLRVSELLSLKGKDVDLSNMILRV
;
A
#
# COMPACT_ATOMS: atom_id res chain seq x y z
N MET A 1 21.64 0.63 -9.41
CA MET A 1 20.70 0.01 -10.36
C MET A 1 20.05 -1.15 -9.62
N ILE A 2 18.76 -1.42 -9.84
CA ILE A 2 18.10 -2.59 -9.26
C ILE A 2 18.52 -3.81 -10.10
N PRO A 3 19.11 -4.86 -9.51
CA PRO A 3 19.40 -6.09 -10.27
C PRO A 3 18.12 -6.70 -10.85
N TYR A 4 18.15 -7.15 -12.11
CA TYR A 4 17.01 -7.82 -12.76
C TYR A 4 15.68 -7.03 -12.71
N GLU A 5 15.75 -5.69 -12.78
CA GLU A 5 14.57 -4.81 -12.67
C GLU A 5 13.46 -5.18 -13.66
N ASP A 6 13.79 -5.33 -14.95
CA ASP A 6 12.81 -5.64 -16.01
C ASP A 6 12.13 -6.99 -15.81
N GLU A 7 12.89 -8.00 -15.38
CA GLU A 7 12.35 -9.33 -15.10
C GLU A 7 11.44 -9.32 -13.86
N PHE A 8 11.79 -8.51 -12.86
CA PHE A 8 10.97 -8.33 -11.69
C PHE A 8 9.66 -7.59 -12.02
N ILE A 9 9.72 -6.55 -12.86
CA ILE A 9 8.52 -5.85 -13.37
C ILE A 9 7.62 -6.83 -14.11
N LYS A 10 8.16 -7.64 -15.03
CA LYS A 10 7.39 -8.69 -15.73
C LYS A 10 6.76 -9.69 -14.76
N HIS A 11 7.47 -10.09 -13.70
CA HIS A 11 6.94 -10.97 -12.67
C HIS A 11 5.77 -10.34 -11.89
N LEU A 12 5.83 -9.04 -11.57
CA LEU A 12 4.74 -8.34 -10.89
C LEU A 12 3.51 -8.19 -11.80
N ILE A 13 3.71 -7.88 -13.07
CA ILE A 13 2.63 -7.78 -14.07
C ILE A 13 1.91 -9.13 -14.20
N SER A 14 2.66 -10.24 -14.38
CA SER A 14 2.06 -11.57 -14.48
C SER A 14 1.38 -12.04 -13.19
N SER A 15 1.69 -11.41 -12.06
CA SER A 15 1.04 -11.63 -10.77
C SER A 15 -0.16 -10.68 -10.53
N GLY A 16 -0.63 -9.98 -11.56
CA GLY A 16 -1.81 -9.11 -11.52
C GLY A 16 -1.62 -7.83 -10.71
N LYS A 17 -0.38 -7.34 -10.55
CA LYS A 17 -0.14 -6.08 -9.82
C LYS A 17 -0.41 -4.88 -10.72
N SER A 18 -1.14 -3.89 -10.19
CA SER A 18 -1.36 -2.60 -10.86
C SER A 18 -0.07 -1.79 -10.98
N GLU A 19 -0.02 -0.86 -11.93
CA GLU A 19 1.13 0.04 -12.15
C GLU A 19 1.52 0.80 -10.88
N ASN A 20 0.54 1.32 -10.13
CA ASN A 20 0.78 1.99 -8.84
C ASN A 20 1.43 1.07 -7.82
N THR A 21 1.05 -0.20 -7.81
CA THR A 21 1.67 -1.21 -6.94
C THR A 21 3.10 -1.48 -7.39
N ILE A 22 3.34 -1.67 -8.69
CA ILE A 22 4.68 -1.89 -9.26
C ILE A 22 5.61 -0.71 -8.93
N SER A 23 5.17 0.52 -9.17
CA SER A 23 5.93 1.74 -8.83
C SER A 23 6.29 1.80 -7.34
N SER A 24 5.36 1.41 -6.47
CA SER A 24 5.61 1.35 -5.02
C SER A 24 6.65 0.29 -4.65
N TYR A 25 6.62 -0.89 -5.28
CA TYR A 25 7.65 -1.91 -5.10
C TYR A 25 9.02 -1.42 -5.56
N LEU A 26 9.12 -0.83 -6.75
CA LEU A 26 10.39 -0.32 -7.28
C LEU A 26 10.99 0.77 -6.38
N ARG A 27 10.16 1.70 -5.88
CA ARG A 27 10.61 2.71 -4.92
C ARG A 27 11.21 2.09 -3.66
N ASP A 28 10.56 1.07 -3.11
CA ASP A 28 11.07 0.40 -1.90
C ASP A 28 12.37 -0.37 -2.15
N ILE A 29 12.53 -0.98 -3.33
CA ILE A 29 13.76 -1.68 -3.70
C ILE A 29 14.89 -0.69 -3.98
N ARG A 30 14.60 0.54 -4.44
CA ARG A 30 15.61 1.59 -4.57
C ARG A 30 16.22 1.98 -3.22
N ASP A 31 15.43 2.02 -2.14
CA ASP A 31 15.99 2.22 -0.80
C ASP A 31 16.92 1.08 -0.37
N LEU A 32 16.62 -0.17 -0.77
CA LEU A 32 17.52 -1.30 -0.53
C LEU A 32 18.83 -1.16 -1.33
N VAL A 33 18.74 -0.75 -2.60
CA VAL A 33 19.94 -0.50 -3.44
C VAL A 33 20.79 0.61 -2.84
N GLU A 34 20.17 1.65 -2.30
CA GLU A 34 20.89 2.72 -1.61
C GLU A 34 21.59 2.21 -0.34
N PHE A 35 20.90 1.39 0.46
CA PHE A 35 21.50 0.73 1.60
C PHE A 35 22.68 -0.17 1.20
N SER A 36 22.55 -0.98 0.15
CA SER A 36 23.63 -1.86 -0.30
C SER A 36 24.86 -1.06 -0.75
N ARG A 37 24.63 0.08 -1.43
CA ARG A 37 25.69 1.01 -1.84
C ARG A 37 26.43 1.62 -0.65
N ALA A 38 25.72 1.95 0.43
CA ALA A 38 26.36 2.43 1.66
C ALA A 38 27.32 1.38 2.27
N LEU A 39 27.05 0.10 2.04
CA LEU A 39 27.91 -1.02 2.43
C LEU A 39 28.95 -1.40 1.35
N LYS A 40 28.97 -0.69 0.21
CA LYS A 40 29.79 -1.01 -0.96
C LYS A 40 29.55 -2.43 -1.49
N LYS A 41 28.32 -2.93 -1.38
CA LYS A 41 27.88 -4.25 -1.84
C LYS A 41 26.80 -4.16 -2.91
N SER A 42 26.75 -5.15 -3.80
CA SER A 42 25.57 -5.42 -4.62
C SER A 42 24.43 -5.93 -3.74
N VAL A 43 23.18 -5.71 -4.17
CA VAL A 43 22.01 -6.29 -3.50
C VAL A 43 22.07 -7.81 -3.47
N LEU A 44 22.69 -8.45 -4.46
CA LEU A 44 22.84 -9.90 -4.54
C LEU A 44 23.87 -10.46 -3.53
N GLU A 45 24.75 -9.60 -3.01
CA GLU A 45 25.81 -9.95 -2.05
C GLU A 45 25.40 -9.67 -0.60
N LEU A 46 24.21 -9.09 -0.39
CA LEU A 46 23.71 -8.80 0.94
C LEU A 46 23.42 -10.10 1.68
N ASP A 47 24.02 -10.24 2.85
CA ASP A 47 23.78 -11.36 3.73
C ASP A 47 22.85 -10.97 4.90
N ARG A 48 22.59 -11.95 5.77
CA ARG A 48 21.80 -11.75 6.98
C ARG A 48 22.46 -10.74 7.93
N GLY A 49 23.78 -10.68 7.96
CA GLY A 49 24.55 -9.73 8.75
C GLY A 49 24.31 -8.30 8.36
N ASP A 50 24.33 -8.03 7.06
CA ASP A 50 24.06 -6.72 6.49
C ASP A 50 22.62 -6.29 6.79
N LEU A 51 21.63 -7.14 6.49
CA LEU A 51 20.21 -6.76 6.58
C LEU A 51 19.70 -6.53 8.01
N ARG A 52 20.43 -6.96 9.05
CA ARG A 52 20.13 -6.56 10.44
C ARG A 52 20.16 -5.03 10.62
N PHE A 53 20.95 -4.32 9.83
CA PHE A 53 21.10 -2.87 9.91
C PHE A 53 20.13 -2.11 8.98
N PHE A 54 19.33 -2.80 8.18
CA PHE A 54 18.44 -2.16 7.22
C PHE A 54 17.28 -1.41 7.89
N VAL A 55 16.68 -1.98 8.94
CA VAL A 55 15.61 -1.29 9.69
C VAL A 55 16.14 -0.05 10.42
N PRO A 56 17.28 -0.12 11.15
CA PRO A 56 17.92 1.08 11.68
C PRO A 56 18.23 2.14 10.61
N PHE A 57 18.69 1.72 9.43
CA PHE A 57 18.91 2.64 8.30
C PHE A 57 17.63 3.36 7.87
N LEU A 58 16.50 2.65 7.80
CA LEU A 58 15.20 3.26 7.47
C LEU A 58 14.66 4.15 8.60
N GLN A 59 14.90 3.79 9.87
CA GLN A 59 14.46 4.59 11.03
C GLN A 59 15.18 5.93 11.12
N LYS A 60 16.45 6.00 10.71
CA LYS A 60 17.21 7.26 10.62
C LYS A 60 16.64 8.26 9.59
N ARG A 61 15.68 7.85 8.77
CA ARG A 61 14.95 8.69 7.80
C ARG A 61 13.57 9.12 8.31
N ASP A 62 13.30 8.98 9.61
CA ASP A 62 12.03 9.32 10.27
C ASP A 62 10.79 8.66 9.62
N LEU A 63 10.98 7.46 9.04
CA LEU A 63 9.88 6.71 8.46
C LEU A 63 9.02 6.06 9.55
N SER A 64 7.69 6.13 9.38
CA SER A 64 6.76 5.47 10.29
C SER A 64 6.97 3.94 10.34
N PRO A 65 6.68 3.26 11.46
CA PRO A 65 6.74 1.80 11.55
C PRO A 65 5.92 1.08 10.47
N SER A 66 4.77 1.67 10.08
CA SER A 66 3.92 1.13 9.01
C SER A 66 4.60 1.19 7.64
N THR A 67 5.26 2.31 7.34
CA THR A 67 6.03 2.50 6.11
C THR A 67 7.19 1.53 6.03
N ILE A 68 7.93 1.35 7.13
CA ILE A 68 9.04 0.39 7.21
C ILE A 68 8.53 -1.04 6.98
N ASN A 69 7.44 -1.44 7.61
CA ASN A 69 6.86 -2.78 7.42
C ASN A 69 6.37 -3.02 5.99
N ARG A 70 5.83 -2.00 5.33
CA ARG A 70 5.47 -2.05 3.90
C ARG A 70 6.71 -2.27 3.04
N LYS A 71 7.77 -1.49 3.26
CA LYS A 71 9.07 -1.63 2.56
C LYS A 71 9.66 -3.02 2.71
N ILE A 72 9.74 -3.54 3.94
CA ILE A 72 10.20 -4.90 4.24
C ILE A 72 9.39 -5.95 3.46
N SER A 73 8.07 -5.73 3.31
CA SER A 73 7.22 -6.66 2.58
C SER A 73 7.46 -6.64 1.07
N SER A 74 7.65 -5.46 0.47
CA SER A 74 8.05 -5.32 -0.94
C SER A 74 9.39 -6.00 -1.20
N ILE A 75 10.37 -5.76 -0.33
CA ILE A 75 11.72 -6.34 -0.46
C ILE A 75 11.70 -7.85 -0.28
N LYS A 76 10.90 -8.38 0.67
CA LYS A 76 10.72 -9.83 0.83
C LYS A 76 10.20 -10.48 -0.46
N THR A 77 9.27 -9.85 -1.14
CA THR A 77 8.78 -10.34 -2.44
C THR A 77 9.88 -10.30 -3.50
N TYR A 78 10.71 -9.25 -3.52
CA TYR A 78 11.84 -9.16 -4.43
C TYR A 78 12.91 -10.24 -4.19
N PHE A 79 13.35 -10.47 -2.94
CA PHE A 79 14.29 -11.56 -2.65
C PHE A 79 13.72 -12.94 -2.96
N ARG A 80 12.42 -13.17 -2.72
CA ARG A 80 11.76 -14.42 -3.15
C ARG A 80 11.77 -14.59 -4.67
N PHE A 81 11.57 -13.51 -5.42
CA PHE A 81 11.71 -13.54 -6.87
C PHE A 81 13.14 -13.91 -7.27
N LEU A 82 14.15 -13.28 -6.67
CA LEU A 82 15.56 -13.57 -6.95
C LEU A 82 15.90 -15.03 -6.65
N MET A 83 15.43 -15.57 -5.52
CA MET A 83 15.59 -16.98 -5.16
C MET A 83 14.90 -17.91 -6.17
N LYS A 84 13.65 -17.61 -6.54
CA LYS A 84 12.89 -18.44 -7.49
C LYS A 84 13.55 -18.50 -8.87
N ARG A 85 14.28 -17.46 -9.25
CA ARG A 85 15.07 -17.38 -10.49
C ARG A 85 16.49 -17.96 -10.35
N GLY A 86 16.90 -18.36 -9.14
CA GLY A 86 18.23 -18.91 -8.88
C GLY A 86 19.35 -17.86 -8.80
N TYR A 87 19.03 -16.56 -8.72
CA TYR A 87 20.05 -15.50 -8.63
C TYR A 87 20.70 -15.42 -7.26
N ILE A 88 20.02 -15.91 -6.22
CA ILE A 88 20.54 -16.07 -4.87
C ILE A 88 20.06 -17.40 -4.31
N LEU A 89 20.84 -17.99 -3.39
CA LEU A 89 20.55 -19.31 -2.83
C LEU A 89 19.71 -19.24 -1.54
N GLU A 90 19.82 -18.15 -0.79
CA GLU A 90 19.16 -17.97 0.49
C GLU A 90 18.43 -16.63 0.59
N ASP A 91 17.39 -16.57 1.44
CA ASP A 91 16.69 -15.33 1.78
C ASP A 91 17.46 -14.58 2.90
N PRO A 92 18.17 -13.48 2.59
CA PRO A 92 18.91 -12.72 3.60
C PRO A 92 17.97 -11.98 4.56
N LEU A 93 16.70 -11.81 4.20
CA LEU A 93 15.73 -11.01 4.93
C LEU A 93 15.12 -11.73 6.14
N LYS A 94 15.37 -13.04 6.28
CA LYS A 94 14.82 -13.87 7.38
C LYS A 94 15.12 -13.32 8.78
N VAL A 95 16.22 -12.59 8.96
CA VAL A 95 16.66 -12.06 10.27
C VAL A 95 16.17 -10.64 10.55
N VAL A 96 15.50 -10.00 9.60
CA VAL A 96 15.06 -8.61 9.75
C VAL A 96 13.91 -8.53 10.74
N GLN A 97 14.15 -7.87 11.87
CA GLN A 97 13.11 -7.59 12.86
C GLN A 97 12.23 -6.45 12.39
N ARG A 98 10.93 -6.72 12.30
CA ARG A 98 9.91 -5.76 11.91
C ARG A 98 9.61 -4.81 13.07
N PRO A 99 9.56 -3.48 12.88
CA PRO A 99 9.19 -2.57 13.95
C PRO A 99 7.74 -2.85 14.37
N LYS A 100 7.48 -2.79 15.68
CA LYS A 100 6.12 -2.93 16.23
C LYS A 100 5.28 -1.75 15.73
N ILE A 101 4.13 -2.05 15.14
CA ILE A 101 3.13 -1.05 14.80
C ILE A 101 2.28 -0.87 16.07
N PRO A 102 2.27 0.32 16.69
CA PRO A 102 1.35 0.57 17.80
C PRO A 102 -0.08 0.38 17.29
N SER A 103 -0.88 -0.43 17.99
CA SER A 103 -2.28 -0.63 17.65
C SER A 103 -3.01 0.70 17.83
N ARG A 104 -3.40 1.34 16.73
CA ARG A 104 -4.45 2.36 16.80
C ARG A 104 -5.77 1.60 16.83
N ILE A 105 -6.48 1.72 17.95
CA ILE A 105 -7.89 1.35 17.98
C ILE A 105 -8.57 2.29 16.98
N PRO A 106 -9.17 1.77 15.89
CA PRO A 106 -9.98 2.60 15.01
C PRO A 106 -11.02 3.29 15.89
N ARG A 107 -11.11 4.61 15.85
CA ARG A 107 -12.22 5.30 16.47
C ARG A 107 -13.37 5.24 15.46
N PRO A 108 -14.38 4.38 15.67
CA PRO A 108 -15.52 4.37 14.78
C PRO A 108 -16.15 5.77 14.81
N LEU A 109 -16.68 6.18 13.66
CA LEU A 109 -17.50 7.38 13.61
C LEU A 109 -18.78 7.09 14.40
N ASP A 110 -19.18 8.06 15.22
CA ASP A 110 -20.40 7.99 15.99
C ASP A 110 -21.60 8.11 15.03
N ALA A 111 -22.43 7.07 15.00
CA ALA A 111 -23.56 6.98 14.08
C ALA A 111 -24.55 8.14 14.29
N GLU A 112 -24.77 8.57 15.53
CA GLU A 112 -25.67 9.68 15.84
C GLU A 112 -25.11 11.00 15.31
N LYS A 113 -23.80 11.21 15.43
CA LYS A 113 -23.13 12.42 14.90
C LYS A 113 -23.16 12.46 13.38
N ILE A 114 -22.94 11.32 12.73
CA ILE A 114 -23.01 11.23 11.26
C ILE A 114 -24.44 11.54 10.79
N LEU A 115 -25.43 10.90 11.42
CA LEU A 115 -26.83 11.12 11.07
C LEU A 115 -27.24 12.57 11.31
N TYR A 116 -26.80 13.17 12.42
CA TYR A 116 -27.01 14.59 12.70
C TYR A 116 -26.41 15.47 11.59
N VAL A 117 -25.15 15.26 11.22
CA VAL A 117 -24.50 16.03 10.14
C VAL A 117 -25.26 15.88 8.83
N LEU A 118 -25.59 14.65 8.41
CA LEU A 118 -26.29 14.41 7.15
C LEU A 118 -27.71 15.01 7.12
N THR A 119 -28.42 14.98 8.25
CA THR A 119 -29.79 15.53 8.35
C THR A 119 -29.80 17.05 8.53
N SER A 120 -28.83 17.63 9.25
CA SER A 120 -28.76 19.08 9.48
C SER A 120 -28.08 19.86 8.36
N TRP A 121 -27.34 19.18 7.47
CA TRP A 121 -26.64 19.83 6.36
C TRP A 121 -27.62 20.32 5.30
N LYS A 122 -27.84 21.64 5.31
CA LYS A 122 -28.54 22.39 4.26
C LYS A 122 -27.55 22.66 3.12
N ALA A 123 -27.54 21.76 2.15
CA ALA A 123 -26.76 21.94 0.93
C ALA A 123 -27.61 22.72 -0.08
N GLU A 124 -27.11 23.87 -0.52
CA GLU A 124 -27.84 24.79 -1.41
C GLU A 124 -27.17 24.91 -2.79
N LYS A 125 -25.87 24.65 -2.88
CA LYS A 125 -25.11 24.64 -4.12
C LYS A 125 -24.92 23.20 -4.63
N ASP A 126 -24.81 23.04 -5.95
CA ASP A 126 -24.59 21.73 -6.59
C ASP A 126 -23.39 20.97 -5.99
N GLU A 127 -22.29 21.66 -5.71
CA GLU A 127 -21.10 21.05 -5.07
C GLU A 127 -21.38 20.54 -3.65
N GLU A 128 -22.21 21.26 -2.89
CA GLU A 128 -22.60 20.88 -1.52
C GLU A 128 -23.56 19.70 -1.54
N ILE A 129 -24.49 19.67 -2.51
CA ILE A 129 -25.43 18.57 -2.71
C ILE A 129 -24.64 17.31 -3.07
N LEU A 130 -23.73 17.42 -4.04
CA LEU A 130 -22.87 16.32 -4.45
C LEU A 130 -22.00 15.80 -3.28
N ALA A 131 -21.40 16.70 -2.49
CA ALA A 131 -20.61 16.29 -1.33
C ALA A 131 -21.45 15.54 -0.29
N LYS A 132 -22.66 16.01 -0.02
CA LYS A 132 -23.62 15.36 0.88
C LYS A 132 -24.03 13.98 0.36
N ASP A 133 -24.30 13.83 -0.94
CA ASP A 133 -24.67 12.57 -1.56
C ASP A 133 -23.51 11.57 -1.53
N ILE A 134 -22.29 12.01 -1.86
CA ILE A 134 -21.07 11.20 -1.78
C ILE A 134 -20.89 10.63 -0.37
N ILE A 135 -21.01 11.46 0.67
CA ILE A 135 -20.86 11.02 2.06
C ILE A 135 -21.99 10.07 2.45
N THR A 136 -23.22 10.35 2.02
CA THR A 136 -24.38 9.48 2.28
C THR A 136 -24.18 8.10 1.67
N VAL A 137 -23.73 8.00 0.41
CA VAL A 137 -23.47 6.72 -0.25
C VAL A 137 -22.32 5.98 0.45
N LEU A 138 -21.19 6.64 0.70
CA LEU A 138 -20.04 6.02 1.37
C LEU A 138 -20.43 5.46 2.74
N TYR A 139 -21.18 6.23 3.53
CA TYR A 139 -21.62 5.80 4.87
C TYR A 139 -22.64 4.66 4.80
N SER A 140 -23.60 4.74 3.88
CA SER A 140 -24.72 3.78 3.82
C SER A 140 -24.33 2.43 3.21
N THR A 141 -23.32 2.41 2.33
CA THR A 141 -22.96 1.22 1.55
C THR A 141 -21.59 0.64 1.91
N GLY A 142 -20.75 1.40 2.62
CA GLY A 142 -19.41 0.97 2.99
C GLY A 142 -18.44 0.86 1.80
N LEU A 143 -18.76 1.49 0.67
CA LEU A 143 -17.89 1.52 -0.51
C LEU A 143 -16.54 2.15 -0.19
N ARG A 144 -15.48 1.62 -0.82
CA ARG A 144 -14.19 2.30 -0.86
C ARG A 144 -14.28 3.51 -1.78
N VAL A 145 -13.49 4.54 -1.48
CA VAL A 145 -13.41 5.76 -2.31
C VAL A 145 -13.11 5.43 -3.79
N SER A 146 -12.23 4.46 -4.04
CA SER A 146 -11.92 4.03 -5.41
C SER A 146 -13.09 3.35 -6.13
N GLU A 147 -13.95 2.64 -5.40
CA GLU A 147 -15.15 2.00 -5.95
C GLU A 147 -16.18 3.08 -6.30
N LEU A 148 -16.41 4.04 -5.39
CA LEU A 148 -17.29 5.18 -5.62
C LEU A 148 -16.88 5.99 -6.87
N LEU A 149 -15.58 6.31 -7.01
CA LEU A 149 -15.06 7.06 -8.15
C LEU A 149 -15.17 6.30 -9.49
N SER A 150 -15.36 4.97 -9.43
CA SER A 150 -15.47 4.12 -10.62
C SER A 150 -16.92 3.84 -11.03
N LEU A 151 -17.91 4.22 -10.20
CA LEU A 151 -19.33 4.01 -10.47
C LEU A 151 -19.76 4.75 -11.75
N LYS A 152 -20.57 4.07 -12.56
CA LYS A 152 -21.23 4.62 -13.73
C LYS A 152 -22.75 4.50 -13.57
N GLY A 153 -23.51 5.29 -14.34
CA GLY A 153 -24.98 5.24 -14.27
C GLY A 153 -25.57 3.83 -14.46
N LYS A 154 -24.94 2.98 -15.28
CA LYS A 154 -25.35 1.57 -15.48
C LYS A 154 -25.15 0.65 -14.27
N ASP A 155 -24.34 1.09 -13.31
CA ASP A 155 -24.02 0.33 -12.11
C ASP A 155 -25.04 0.62 -10.98
N VAL A 156 -25.95 1.57 -11.21
CA VAL A 156 -27.02 1.98 -10.30
C VAL A 156 -28.35 1.42 -10.79
N ASP A 157 -28.91 0.48 -10.04
CA ASP A 157 -30.26 -0.02 -10.26
C ASP A 157 -31.18 0.56 -9.18
N LEU A 158 -31.80 1.70 -9.50
CA LEU A 158 -32.74 2.37 -8.60
C LEU A 158 -34.04 1.60 -8.41
N SER A 159 -34.41 0.70 -9.33
CA SER A 159 -35.64 -0.09 -9.21
C SER A 159 -35.50 -1.17 -8.14
N ASN A 160 -34.31 -1.75 -8.04
CA ASN A 160 -33.99 -2.77 -7.04
C ASN A 160 -33.20 -2.24 -5.84
N MET A 161 -32.87 -0.95 -5.81
CA MET A 161 -32.01 -0.32 -4.79
C MET A 161 -30.64 -0.99 -4.67
N ILE A 162 -30.02 -1.30 -5.81
CA ILE A 162 -28.73 -2.00 -5.89
C ILE A 162 -27.66 -1.10 -6.52
N LEU A 163 -26.50 -1.02 -5.88
CA LEU A 163 -25.25 -0.55 -6.48
C LEU A 163 -24.35 -1.75 -6.79
N ARG A 164 -23.82 -1.83 -8.02
CA ARG A 164 -22.85 -2.85 -8.43
C ARG A 164 -21.46 -2.24 -8.49
N VAL A 165 -20.49 -2.82 -7.80
CA VAL A 165 -19.09 -2.33 -7.73
C VAL A 165 -18.07 -3.43 -7.97
#